data_AF-A0A3P6AD67-F1
#
_entry.id   AF-A0A3P6AD67-F1
#
_cell.length_a   1.000
_cell.length_b   1.000
_cell.length_c   1.000
_cell.angle_alpha   90.00
_cell.angle_beta   90.00
_cell.angle_gamma   90.00
#
_symmetry.space_group_name_H-M   'P 1'
#
loop_
_entity.id
_entity.type
_entity.pdbx_description
1 polymer ?
#
loop_
_entity_poly.entity_id
_entity_poly.type
_entity_poly.pdbx_seq_one_letter_code
_entity_poly.pdbx_strand_id
1 'polypeptide(L)'
;MGNNIDTGNFGHLGITTAEMESLASFCEAVLPPVSPPEEYSGGDDHYRNKETLRSFFFTSGSRTPVVRESIELITKRGTVETYLVTRLVLFLLATRLGTLLICGTECLVSRWPFVEKFSELSLEKRERVLQKQFRNWLLTPIRAAFVYIKVAFLFCFFSRVSPNGENLAWEAIGYNVNTNENKPSETHKERPLEKGMVETMQETEQTLVESLAQKGLEAETDHDTIRIKCDAVVVGSGSGGGVAASVLAKAGMKVVVMEKGSYYTPSTYPSTEGPGMNKLYENGGILPTIDGNMMVLAGATVGGGSAVNWSACIKTPKSVLQEWSEDRKIPLYATKEYVSAMELVWKRIGVTETCELEGFQNQVLRKGCENLGINVENVARNSSERHYCGSCGYGCSQGDKKGSDRTLACRRRESRSCYFNGV
;
A
#
# COMPACT_ATOMS: atom_id res chain seq x y z
N MET A 1 29.26 -17.07 -16.28
CA MET A 1 30.17 -16.38 -15.35
C MET A 1 29.35 -16.04 -14.12
N GLY A 2 29.74 -16.58 -12.96
CA GLY A 2 28.92 -16.55 -11.74
C GLY A 2 28.70 -15.13 -11.24
N ASN A 3 27.44 -14.73 -11.10
CA ASN A 3 27.08 -13.56 -10.31
C ASN A 3 27.34 -13.91 -8.85
N ASN A 4 28.45 -13.41 -8.31
CA ASN A 4 28.72 -13.48 -6.87
C ASN A 4 27.56 -12.80 -6.14
N ILE A 5 26.81 -13.60 -5.38
CA ILE A 5 25.81 -13.11 -4.43
C ILE A 5 26.60 -12.33 -3.37
N ASP A 6 26.44 -11.01 -3.35
CA ASP A 6 27.09 -10.16 -2.35
C ASP A 6 26.55 -10.51 -0.95
N THR A 7 27.35 -11.22 -0.17
CA THR A 7 27.01 -11.79 1.14
C THR A 7 27.09 -10.78 2.29
N GLY A 8 26.83 -9.49 2.01
CA GLY A 8 26.83 -8.43 3.01
C GLY A 8 25.87 -8.69 4.17
N ASN A 9 26.46 -8.90 5.36
CA ASN A 9 25.92 -8.84 6.73
C ASN A 9 24.40 -9.07 6.91
N PHE A 10 23.94 -10.31 6.68
CA PHE A 10 22.55 -10.74 6.90
C PHE A 10 22.16 -10.94 8.38
N GLY A 11 23.10 -10.76 9.32
CA GLY A 11 22.90 -11.08 10.75
C GLY A 11 21.78 -10.31 11.45
N HIS A 12 21.34 -9.16 10.92
CA HIS A 12 20.34 -8.31 11.56
C HIS A 12 18.89 -8.86 11.49
N LEU A 13 18.61 -9.85 10.63
CA LEU A 13 17.27 -10.44 10.47
C LEU A 13 17.13 -11.85 11.08
N GLY A 14 18.21 -12.40 11.65
CA GLY A 14 18.21 -13.78 12.16
C GLY A 14 18.07 -14.86 11.08
N ILE A 15 18.23 -14.50 9.79
CA ILE A 15 18.20 -15.40 8.63
C ILE A 15 19.64 -15.80 8.28
N THR A 16 19.86 -17.09 8.05
CA THR A 16 21.16 -17.66 7.66
C THR A 16 21.43 -17.54 6.15
N THR A 17 22.70 -17.62 5.76
CA THR A 17 23.09 -17.62 4.34
C THR A 17 22.42 -18.73 3.54
N ALA A 18 22.27 -19.93 4.11
CA ALA A 18 21.66 -21.07 3.44
C ALA A 18 20.13 -20.90 3.23
N GLU A 19 19.45 -20.23 4.17
CA GLU A 19 18.05 -19.83 3.99
C GLU A 19 17.90 -18.79 2.88
N MET A 20 18.83 -17.82 2.79
CA MET A 20 18.85 -16.83 1.70
C MET A 20 19.10 -17.46 0.33
N GLU A 21 20.00 -18.45 0.23
CA GLU A 21 20.22 -19.21 -1.01
C GLU A 21 18.96 -19.96 -1.44
N SER A 22 18.23 -20.53 -0.49
CA SER A 22 16.95 -21.19 -0.74
C SER A 22 15.89 -20.20 -1.25
N LEU A 23 15.81 -19.02 -0.63
CA LEU A 23 14.92 -17.94 -1.06
C LEU A 23 15.28 -17.43 -2.46
N ALA A 24 16.55 -17.17 -2.73
CA ALA A 24 17.00 -16.72 -4.06
C ALA A 24 16.68 -17.76 -5.15
N SER A 25 16.89 -19.05 -4.85
CA SER A 25 16.56 -20.16 -5.75
C SER A 25 15.05 -20.31 -5.97
N PHE A 26 14.25 -19.99 -4.95
CA PHE A 26 12.80 -19.93 -5.05
C PHE A 26 12.35 -18.78 -5.96
N CYS A 27 12.86 -17.57 -5.73
CA CYS A 27 12.52 -16.40 -6.52
C CYS A 27 12.93 -16.55 -7.98
N GLU A 28 14.08 -17.16 -8.26
CA GLU A 28 14.49 -17.53 -9.63
C GLU A 28 13.52 -18.52 -10.27
N ALA A 29 13.01 -19.52 -9.54
CA ALA A 29 12.02 -20.44 -10.08
C ALA A 29 10.64 -19.79 -10.28
N VAL A 30 10.35 -18.68 -9.61
CA VAL A 30 9.13 -17.87 -9.84
C VAL A 30 9.29 -16.95 -11.06
N LEU A 31 10.47 -16.33 -11.21
CA LEU A 31 10.82 -15.45 -12.32
C LEU A 31 12.17 -15.87 -12.91
N PRO A 32 12.17 -16.90 -13.77
CA PRO A 32 13.41 -17.39 -14.38
C PRO A 32 13.89 -16.46 -15.48
N PRO A 33 15.22 -16.36 -15.69
CA PRO A 33 15.74 -15.75 -16.90
C PRO A 33 15.39 -16.64 -18.10
N VAL A 34 14.82 -16.06 -19.15
CA VAL A 34 14.43 -16.75 -20.38
C VAL A 34 15.05 -16.07 -21.59
N SER A 35 15.27 -16.82 -22.66
CA SER A 35 15.74 -16.24 -23.93
C SER A 35 14.63 -15.39 -24.54
N PRO A 36 14.94 -14.18 -25.04
CA PRO A 36 13.96 -13.35 -25.73
C PRO A 36 13.49 -14.06 -27.02
N PRO A 37 12.21 -13.92 -27.42
CA PRO A 37 11.72 -14.42 -28.70
C PRO A 37 12.53 -13.86 -29.90
N GLU A 38 12.67 -14.64 -30.97
CA GLU A 38 13.48 -14.29 -32.15
C GLU A 38 13.09 -12.95 -32.80
N GLU A 39 11.82 -12.58 -32.71
CA GLU A 39 11.27 -11.30 -33.19
C GLU A 39 11.93 -10.07 -32.54
N TYR A 40 12.47 -10.21 -31.34
CA TYR A 40 13.18 -9.16 -30.61
C TYR A 40 14.71 -9.24 -30.77
N SER A 41 15.21 -10.21 -31.54
CA SER A 41 16.64 -10.46 -31.80
C SER A 41 17.17 -9.69 -33.03
N GLY A 42 16.31 -9.34 -33.97
CA GLY A 42 16.65 -8.62 -35.21
C GLY A 42 16.86 -7.10 -35.05
N GLY A 43 17.66 -6.51 -35.94
CA GLY A 43 18.10 -5.10 -35.93
C GLY A 43 17.12 -4.05 -36.45
N ASP A 44 15.83 -4.38 -36.69
CA ASP A 44 14.86 -3.38 -37.17
C ASP A 44 14.43 -2.40 -36.06
N ASP A 45 14.65 -1.10 -36.28
CA ASP A 45 14.51 0.02 -35.33
C ASP A 45 13.07 0.39 -34.94
N HIS A 46 12.06 -0.43 -35.29
CA HIS A 46 10.66 -0.02 -35.15
C HIS A 46 10.08 -0.14 -33.73
N TYR A 47 10.81 -0.74 -32.78
CA TYR A 47 10.41 -0.90 -31.37
C TYR A 47 11.31 -0.09 -30.44
N ARG A 48 10.73 0.97 -29.84
CA ARG A 48 11.43 1.97 -29.01
C ARG A 48 12.11 1.41 -27.73
N ASN A 49 11.84 0.15 -27.34
CA ASN A 49 12.27 -0.45 -26.05
C ASN A 49 12.93 -1.85 -26.16
N LYS A 50 13.54 -2.23 -27.29
CA LYS A 50 14.12 -3.58 -27.48
C LYS A 50 15.16 -3.96 -26.42
N GLU A 51 16.03 -3.03 -26.02
CA GLU A 51 17.07 -3.29 -25.04
C GLU A 51 16.50 -3.55 -23.64
N THR A 52 15.51 -2.75 -23.22
CA THR A 52 14.81 -2.95 -21.95
C THR A 52 14.04 -4.27 -21.92
N LEU A 53 13.38 -4.64 -23.03
CA LEU A 53 12.72 -5.94 -23.16
C LEU A 53 13.71 -7.10 -23.04
N ARG A 54 14.85 -7.03 -23.73
CA ARG A 54 15.92 -8.04 -23.60
C ARG A 54 16.43 -8.13 -22.17
N SER A 55 16.71 -6.98 -21.52
CA SER A 55 17.13 -6.92 -20.12
C SER A 55 16.12 -7.56 -19.17
N PHE A 56 14.82 -7.34 -19.41
CA PHE A 56 13.74 -7.96 -18.64
C PHE A 56 13.71 -9.48 -18.83
N PHE A 57 13.80 -9.99 -20.06
CA PHE A 57 13.85 -11.44 -20.31
C PHE A 57 15.04 -12.12 -19.64
N PHE A 58 16.22 -11.47 -19.61
CA PHE A 58 17.40 -12.00 -18.91
C PHE A 58 17.40 -11.76 -17.39
N THR A 59 16.38 -11.10 -16.84
CA THR A 59 16.32 -10.81 -15.40
C THR A 59 15.86 -12.04 -14.61
N SER A 60 16.73 -12.52 -13.72
CA SER A 60 16.39 -13.58 -12.76
C SER A 60 15.83 -12.98 -11.46
N GLY A 61 14.85 -13.67 -10.87
CA GLY A 61 14.30 -13.36 -9.55
C GLY A 61 15.30 -13.52 -8.40
N SER A 62 16.46 -14.16 -8.61
CA SER A 62 17.52 -14.33 -7.60
C SER A 62 18.34 -13.07 -7.30
N ARG A 63 18.06 -11.92 -7.95
CA ARG A 63 18.80 -10.67 -7.72
C ARG A 63 18.75 -10.25 -6.24
N THR A 64 19.92 -10.07 -5.64
CA THR A 64 20.11 -9.83 -4.19
C THR A 64 19.25 -8.70 -3.61
N PRO A 65 19.09 -7.52 -4.24
CA PRO A 65 18.31 -6.44 -3.63
C PRO A 65 16.83 -6.80 -3.44
N VAL A 66 16.21 -7.47 -4.41
CA VAL A 66 14.79 -7.84 -4.37
C VAL A 66 14.56 -8.97 -3.38
N VAL A 67 15.43 -9.98 -3.39
CA VAL A 67 15.38 -11.11 -2.45
C VAL A 67 15.50 -10.63 -1.00
N ARG A 68 16.43 -9.70 -0.73
CA ARG A 68 16.61 -9.10 0.60
C ARG A 68 15.37 -8.34 1.06
N GLU A 69 14.82 -7.48 0.21
CA GLU A 69 13.62 -6.72 0.58
C GLU A 69 12.39 -7.61 0.75
N SER A 70 12.30 -8.72 0.02
CA SER A 70 11.22 -9.69 0.16
C SER A 70 11.20 -10.30 1.56
N ILE A 71 12.37 -10.71 2.08
CA ILE A 71 12.45 -11.26 3.43
C ILE A 71 12.29 -10.19 4.51
N GLU A 72 12.78 -8.97 4.27
CA GLU A 72 12.49 -7.83 5.15
C GLU A 72 11.01 -7.50 5.23
N LEU A 73 10.29 -7.54 4.10
CA LEU A 73 8.85 -7.32 4.04
C LEU A 73 8.11 -8.34 4.90
N ILE A 74 8.43 -9.63 4.74
CA ILE A 74 7.84 -10.72 5.52
C ILE A 74 8.15 -10.55 7.01
N THR A 75 9.38 -10.16 7.34
CA THR A 75 9.84 -10.04 8.74
C THR A 75 9.22 -8.83 9.44
N LYS A 76 9.14 -7.68 8.75
CA LYS A 76 8.63 -6.42 9.33
C LYS A 76 7.10 -6.36 9.36
N ARG A 77 6.43 -6.98 8.39
CA ARG A 77 4.98 -6.79 8.18
C ARG A 77 4.14 -8.06 8.27
N GLY A 78 4.75 -9.24 8.22
CA GLY A 78 4.03 -10.50 8.43
C GLY A 78 3.62 -10.70 9.88
N THR A 79 2.63 -11.57 10.11
CA THR A 79 2.36 -12.06 11.48
C THR A 79 3.54 -12.90 11.97
N VAL A 80 3.68 -13.03 13.29
CA VAL A 80 4.75 -13.84 13.89
C VAL A 80 4.70 -15.28 13.38
N GLU A 81 3.50 -15.85 13.29
CA GLU A 81 3.25 -17.19 12.77
C GLU A 81 3.69 -17.30 11.31
N THR A 82 3.32 -16.32 10.47
CA THR A 82 3.68 -16.30 9.06
C THR A 82 5.20 -16.24 8.88
N TYR A 83 5.88 -15.40 9.66
CA TYR A 83 7.33 -15.31 9.66
C TYR A 83 7.98 -16.63 10.10
N LEU A 84 7.52 -17.23 11.20
CA LEU A 84 8.06 -18.49 11.71
C LEU A 84 7.87 -19.65 10.72
N VAL A 85 6.70 -19.77 10.11
CA VAL A 85 6.42 -20.82 9.11
C VAL A 85 7.25 -20.60 7.85
N THR A 86 7.37 -19.35 7.38
CA THR A 86 8.21 -19.00 6.23
C THR A 86 9.67 -19.36 6.50
N ARG A 87 10.19 -18.98 7.66
CA ARG A 87 11.57 -19.29 8.07
C ARG A 87 11.79 -20.80 8.18
N LEU A 88 10.87 -21.53 8.81
CA LEU A 88 10.94 -23.00 8.89
C LEU A 88 11.00 -23.64 7.50
N VAL A 89 10.19 -23.17 6.55
CA VAL A 89 10.22 -23.67 5.17
C VAL A 89 11.55 -23.37 4.50
N LEU A 90 12.07 -22.14 4.62
CA LEU A 90 13.39 -21.79 4.07
C LEU A 90 14.52 -22.64 4.69
N PHE A 91 14.45 -22.87 6.01
CA PHE A 91 15.39 -23.74 6.71
C PHE A 91 15.33 -25.18 6.20
N LEU A 92 14.12 -25.73 6.04
CA LEU A 92 13.94 -27.08 5.50
C LEU A 92 14.52 -27.19 4.08
N LEU A 93 14.23 -26.22 3.20
CA LEU A 93 14.77 -26.16 1.84
C LEU A 93 16.31 -26.00 1.80
N ALA A 94 16.91 -25.41 2.84
CA ALA A 94 18.35 -25.26 2.97
C ALA A 94 19.05 -26.58 3.37
N THR A 95 18.31 -27.57 3.87
CA THR A 95 18.83 -28.88 4.29
C THR A 95 18.44 -29.98 3.30
N ARG A 96 19.25 -31.04 3.19
CA ARG A 96 18.92 -32.18 2.31
C ARG A 96 17.68 -32.94 2.78
N LEU A 97 17.59 -33.21 4.08
CA LEU A 97 16.43 -33.91 4.65
C LEU A 97 15.13 -33.10 4.53
N GLY A 98 15.18 -31.79 4.80
CA GLY A 98 14.02 -30.93 4.60
C GLY A 98 13.65 -30.74 3.13
N THR A 99 14.65 -30.69 2.23
CA THR A 99 14.40 -30.71 0.79
C THR A 99 13.71 -32.00 0.36
N LEU A 100 14.11 -33.16 0.87
CA LEU A 100 13.43 -34.43 0.61
C LEU A 100 11.97 -34.41 1.11
N LEU A 101 11.73 -33.84 2.30
CA LEU A 101 10.38 -33.69 2.85
C LEU A 101 9.47 -32.80 1.98
N ILE A 102 9.99 -31.68 1.49
CA ILE A 102 9.19 -30.69 0.74
C ILE A 102 9.15 -31.01 -0.76
N CYS A 103 10.25 -31.42 -1.36
CA CYS A 103 10.39 -31.64 -2.80
C CYS A 103 10.08 -33.08 -3.22
N GLY A 104 10.03 -34.01 -2.27
CA GLY A 104 9.81 -35.43 -2.55
C GLY A 104 10.91 -35.99 -3.45
N THR A 105 10.53 -36.81 -4.43
CA THR A 105 11.50 -37.49 -5.30
C THR A 105 12.22 -36.58 -6.29
N GLU A 106 11.79 -35.32 -6.48
CA GLU A 106 12.44 -34.39 -7.43
C GLU A 106 13.88 -34.05 -7.05
N CYS A 107 14.22 -34.13 -5.76
CA CYS A 107 15.57 -33.86 -5.26
C CYS A 107 16.48 -35.08 -5.23
N LEU A 108 16.01 -36.26 -5.65
CA LEU A 108 16.84 -37.46 -5.71
C LEU A 108 17.78 -37.43 -6.91
N VAL A 109 19.02 -37.84 -6.68
CA VAL A 109 20.07 -37.99 -7.68
C VAL A 109 20.79 -39.32 -7.53
N SER A 110 21.36 -39.83 -8.61
CA SER A 110 22.05 -41.13 -8.64
C SER A 110 23.44 -41.11 -7.99
N ARG A 111 24.00 -39.92 -7.74
CA ARG A 111 25.34 -39.72 -7.16
C ARG A 111 25.24 -39.30 -5.69
N TRP A 112 26.20 -39.70 -4.86
CA TRP A 112 26.32 -39.20 -3.48
C TRP A 112 26.31 -37.65 -3.47
N PRO A 113 25.53 -36.97 -2.61
CA PRO A 113 24.83 -37.47 -1.41
C PRO A 113 23.40 -37.99 -1.64
N PHE A 114 23.03 -38.35 -2.87
CA PHE A 114 21.72 -38.88 -3.32
C PHE A 114 20.53 -37.93 -3.18
N VAL A 115 20.66 -36.86 -2.41
CA VAL A 115 19.67 -35.82 -2.21
C VAL A 115 20.35 -34.46 -2.40
N GLU A 116 19.91 -33.72 -3.41
CA GLU A 116 20.30 -32.33 -3.61
C GLU A 116 19.49 -31.40 -2.69
N LYS A 117 20.10 -30.31 -2.20
CA LYS A 117 19.38 -29.22 -1.55
C LYS A 117 18.52 -28.48 -2.59
N PHE A 118 17.51 -27.73 -2.14
CA PHE A 118 16.65 -26.99 -3.06
C PHE A 118 17.43 -26.04 -4.00
N SER A 119 18.45 -25.34 -3.49
CA SER A 119 19.31 -24.46 -4.28
C SER A 119 20.24 -25.18 -5.26
N GLU A 120 20.48 -26.47 -5.06
CA GLU A 120 21.31 -27.32 -5.93
C GLU A 120 20.49 -27.91 -7.10
N LEU A 121 19.15 -27.84 -7.05
CA LEU A 121 18.26 -28.38 -8.07
C LEU A 121 18.32 -27.56 -9.37
N SER A 122 18.17 -28.26 -10.51
CA SER A 122 17.94 -27.60 -11.81
C SER A 122 16.69 -26.72 -11.76
N LEU A 123 16.67 -25.69 -12.60
CA LEU A 123 15.53 -24.78 -12.68
C LEU A 123 14.22 -25.52 -12.96
N GLU A 124 14.22 -26.47 -13.91
CA GLU A 124 12.99 -27.21 -14.23
C GLU A 124 12.50 -28.07 -13.06
N LYS A 125 13.43 -28.62 -12.25
CA LYS A 125 13.08 -29.36 -11.03
C LYS A 125 12.45 -28.43 -9.99
N ARG A 126 13.03 -27.24 -9.77
CA ARG A 126 12.49 -26.24 -8.83
C ARG A 126 11.08 -25.79 -9.24
N GLU A 127 10.87 -25.49 -10.52
CA GLU A 127 9.55 -25.13 -11.05
C GLU A 127 8.50 -26.23 -10.80
N ARG A 128 8.84 -27.50 -11.07
CA ARG A 128 7.94 -28.63 -10.78
C ARG A 128 7.61 -28.74 -9.30
N VAL A 129 8.58 -28.52 -8.41
CA VAL A 129 8.34 -28.49 -6.95
C VAL A 129 7.37 -27.38 -6.59
N LEU A 130 7.58 -26.15 -7.09
CA LEU A 130 6.67 -25.03 -6.82
C LEU A 130 5.25 -25.34 -7.30
N GLN A 131 5.09 -25.84 -8.54
CA GLN A 131 3.80 -26.20 -9.11
C GLN A 131 3.09 -27.28 -8.28
N LYS A 132 3.81 -28.30 -7.80
CA LYS A 132 3.25 -29.33 -6.92
C LYS A 132 2.80 -28.75 -5.59
N GLN A 133 3.63 -27.92 -4.96
CA GLN A 133 3.30 -27.34 -3.65
C GLN A 133 2.12 -26.36 -3.70
N PHE A 134 1.99 -25.56 -4.77
CA PHE A 134 0.82 -24.69 -4.94
C PHE A 134 -0.51 -25.47 -5.11
N ARG A 135 -0.46 -26.73 -5.57
CA ARG A 135 -1.61 -27.62 -5.70
C ARG A 135 -1.82 -28.53 -4.48
N ASN A 136 -0.89 -28.55 -3.53
CA ASN A 136 -0.93 -29.47 -2.40
C ASN A 136 -1.82 -28.96 -1.27
N TRP A 137 -2.93 -29.65 -1.01
CA TRP A 137 -3.86 -29.30 0.07
C TRP A 137 -3.48 -29.89 1.42
N LEU A 138 -2.73 -31.01 1.43
CA LEU A 138 -2.37 -31.75 2.65
C LEU A 138 -1.34 -31.00 3.51
N LEU A 139 -0.43 -30.25 2.89
CA LEU A 139 0.61 -29.47 3.57
C LEU A 139 0.29 -27.98 3.54
N THR A 140 -0.91 -27.61 4.02
CA THR A 140 -1.41 -26.23 3.97
C THR A 140 -0.44 -25.18 4.53
N PRO A 141 0.26 -25.39 5.67
CA PRO A 141 1.25 -24.42 6.16
C PRO A 141 2.43 -24.20 5.23
N ILE A 142 2.94 -25.27 4.60
CA ILE A 142 4.06 -25.18 3.63
C ILE A 142 3.58 -24.45 2.37
N ARG A 143 2.38 -24.80 1.87
CA ARG A 143 1.77 -24.08 0.74
C ARG A 143 1.58 -22.60 1.05
N ALA A 144 1.11 -22.26 2.25
CA ALA A 144 0.94 -20.87 2.69
C ALA A 144 2.27 -20.11 2.64
N ALA A 145 3.36 -20.66 3.20
CA ALA A 145 4.69 -20.05 3.10
C ALA A 145 5.14 -19.84 1.65
N PHE A 146 4.92 -20.81 0.76
CA PHE A 146 5.25 -20.66 -0.66
C PHE A 146 4.47 -19.51 -1.31
N VAL A 147 3.18 -19.37 -0.97
CA VAL A 147 2.34 -18.26 -1.46
C VAL A 147 2.85 -16.93 -0.91
N TYR A 148 3.16 -16.84 0.39
CA TYR A 148 3.69 -15.61 0.99
C TYR A 148 5.02 -15.19 0.40
N ILE A 149 5.97 -16.12 0.22
CA ILE A 149 7.26 -15.84 -0.42
C ILE A 149 7.02 -15.33 -1.84
N LYS A 150 6.18 -16.01 -2.63
CA LYS A 150 5.86 -15.60 -4.00
C LYS A 150 5.24 -14.20 -4.04
N VAL A 151 4.25 -13.91 -3.19
CA VAL A 151 3.57 -12.61 -3.16
C VAL A 151 4.53 -11.50 -2.73
N ALA A 152 5.32 -11.71 -1.66
CA ALA A 152 6.30 -10.74 -1.20
C ALA A 152 7.37 -10.46 -2.28
N PHE A 153 7.88 -11.51 -2.91
CA PHE A 153 8.83 -11.39 -4.02
C PHE A 153 8.27 -10.60 -5.19
N LEU A 154 7.10 -10.99 -5.70
CA LEU A 154 6.49 -10.32 -6.86
C LEU A 154 6.14 -8.86 -6.53
N PHE A 155 5.64 -8.59 -5.32
CA PHE A 155 5.40 -7.22 -4.85
C PHE A 155 6.69 -6.41 -4.86
N CYS A 156 7.76 -6.89 -4.22
CA CYS A 156 9.05 -6.19 -4.22
C CYS A 156 9.62 -6.04 -5.63
N PHE A 157 9.47 -7.03 -6.51
CA PHE A 157 9.99 -6.96 -7.87
C PHE A 157 9.28 -5.87 -8.71
N PHE A 158 7.95 -5.80 -8.64
CA PHE A 158 7.16 -4.89 -9.47
C PHE A 158 6.86 -3.53 -8.83
N SER A 159 6.95 -3.39 -7.50
CA SER A 159 6.61 -2.15 -6.80
C SER A 159 7.83 -1.39 -6.29
N ARG A 160 9.02 -2.02 -6.21
CA ARG A 160 10.26 -1.36 -5.79
C ARG A 160 10.67 -0.29 -6.79
N VAL A 161 11.14 0.81 -6.25
CA VAL A 161 11.63 1.94 -7.02
C VAL A 161 13.08 2.23 -6.62
N SER A 162 13.94 2.47 -7.60
CA SER A 162 15.31 2.94 -7.37
C SER A 162 15.30 4.35 -6.75
N PRO A 163 16.43 4.85 -6.23
CA PRO A 163 16.53 6.24 -5.76
C PRO A 163 16.11 7.28 -6.81
N ASN A 164 16.19 6.93 -8.11
CA ASN A 164 15.84 7.79 -9.23
C ASN A 164 14.34 7.72 -9.61
N GLY A 165 13.54 6.90 -8.94
CA GLY A 165 12.11 6.77 -9.29
C GLY A 165 11.79 5.67 -10.32
N GLU A 166 12.76 4.80 -10.65
CA GLU A 166 12.63 3.82 -11.73
C GLU A 166 12.49 2.37 -11.23
N ASN A 167 11.78 1.55 -12.01
CA ASN A 167 11.72 0.09 -11.82
C ASN A 167 12.16 -0.60 -13.11
N LEU A 168 12.93 -1.67 -12.98
CA LEU A 168 13.54 -2.40 -14.10
C LEU A 168 12.53 -3.08 -15.03
N ALA A 169 11.36 -3.44 -14.53
CA ALA A 169 10.33 -4.15 -15.28
C ALA A 169 9.31 -3.22 -15.95
N TRP A 170 9.10 -2.00 -15.41
CA TRP A 170 7.99 -1.14 -15.82
C TRP A 170 8.00 -0.79 -17.29
N GLU A 171 9.13 -0.33 -17.82
CA GLU A 171 9.23 0.02 -19.23
C GLU A 171 9.03 -1.20 -20.15
N ALA A 172 9.49 -2.40 -19.74
CA ALA A 172 9.31 -3.64 -20.49
C ALA A 172 7.84 -4.09 -20.54
N ILE A 173 7.08 -3.88 -19.46
CA ILE A 173 5.65 -4.22 -19.40
C ILE A 173 4.74 -3.07 -19.86
N GLY A 174 5.31 -1.98 -20.38
CA GLY A 174 4.56 -0.81 -20.85
C GLY A 174 3.93 0.02 -19.72
N TYR A 175 4.40 -0.14 -18.48
CA TYR A 175 3.97 0.67 -17.35
C TYR A 175 4.78 1.98 -17.31
N ASN A 176 4.10 3.11 -17.50
CA ASN A 176 4.71 4.43 -17.46
C ASN A 176 4.12 5.26 -16.31
N VAL A 177 4.97 5.72 -15.40
CA VAL A 177 4.58 6.64 -14.33
C VAL A 177 4.56 8.05 -14.91
N ASN A 178 3.37 8.57 -15.20
CA ASN A 178 3.22 9.90 -15.78
C ASN A 178 3.49 10.98 -14.71
N THR A 179 4.76 11.30 -14.46
CA THR A 179 5.18 12.30 -13.45
C THR A 179 4.88 13.73 -13.90
N ASN A 180 4.87 13.99 -15.21
CA ASN A 180 4.70 15.33 -15.79
C ASN A 180 3.24 15.81 -15.88
N GLU A 181 2.28 14.90 -16.09
CA GLU A 181 0.83 15.22 -16.07
C GLU A 181 0.27 15.41 -14.66
N ASN A 182 1.04 15.01 -13.65
CA ASN A 182 0.66 15.02 -12.25
C ASN A 182 1.05 16.30 -11.50
N LYS A 183 1.32 17.39 -12.23
CA LYS A 183 1.57 18.70 -11.62
C LYS A 183 0.38 19.10 -10.73
N PRO A 184 0.62 19.64 -9.52
CA PRO A 184 -0.46 20.12 -8.68
C PRO A 184 -1.33 21.13 -9.43
N SER A 185 -2.65 20.95 -9.39
CA SER A 185 -3.59 21.93 -9.95
C SER A 185 -3.53 23.28 -9.21
N GLU A 186 -3.01 23.27 -7.97
CA GLU A 186 -2.78 24.44 -7.13
C GLU A 186 -1.37 24.41 -6.54
N THR A 187 -0.57 25.43 -6.82
CA THR A 187 0.72 25.70 -6.16
C THR A 187 0.50 26.57 -4.93
N HIS A 188 0.02 25.98 -3.84
CA HIS A 188 0.00 26.68 -2.55
C HIS A 188 1.44 26.90 -2.06
N LYS A 189 1.79 28.15 -1.70
CA LYS A 189 3.10 28.49 -1.13
C LYS A 189 3.33 27.88 0.27
N GLU A 190 2.25 27.58 1.00
CA GLU A 190 2.28 27.02 2.35
C GLU A 190 1.42 25.74 2.42
N ARG A 191 1.80 24.77 3.28
CA ARG A 191 1.01 23.55 3.46
C ARG A 191 -0.34 23.91 4.09
N PRO A 192 -1.48 23.39 3.60
CA PRO A 192 -2.81 23.79 4.08
C PRO A 192 -3.02 23.73 5.61
N LEU A 193 -2.42 22.74 6.28
CA LEU A 193 -2.51 22.55 7.73
C LEU A 193 -1.33 23.12 8.54
N GLU A 194 -0.36 23.75 7.90
CA GLU A 194 0.91 24.17 8.53
C GLU A 194 0.71 25.00 9.80
N LYS A 195 -0.33 25.84 9.79
CA LYS A 195 -0.63 26.72 10.92
C LYS A 195 -0.98 25.96 12.19
N GLY A 196 -1.69 24.84 12.08
CA GLY A 196 -2.09 24.02 13.22
C GLY A 196 -1.25 22.76 13.41
N MET A 197 -0.34 22.44 12.49
CA MET A 197 0.43 21.19 12.52
C MET A 197 1.60 21.26 13.50
N VAL A 198 1.81 20.17 14.22
CA VAL A 198 2.99 19.86 15.03
C VAL A 198 3.45 18.45 14.64
N GLU A 199 4.68 18.32 14.14
CA GLU A 199 5.23 17.04 13.68
C GLU A 199 6.10 16.41 14.76
N THR A 200 5.51 15.59 15.62
CA THR A 200 6.16 15.13 16.87
C THR A 200 7.45 14.36 16.62
N MET A 201 7.58 13.70 15.48
CA MET A 201 8.79 13.00 15.05
C MET A 201 10.02 13.91 14.84
N GLN A 202 9.80 15.22 14.70
CA GLN A 202 10.86 16.24 14.55
C GLN A 202 11.08 17.04 15.84
N GLU A 203 10.33 16.73 16.89
CA GLU A 203 10.32 17.48 18.14
C GLU A 203 11.01 16.68 19.26
N THR A 204 11.63 17.41 20.19
CA THR A 204 12.03 16.92 21.51
C THR A 204 10.95 17.28 22.53
N GLU A 205 11.02 16.77 23.76
CA GLU A 205 10.06 17.14 24.81
C GLU A 205 10.00 18.65 25.06
N GLN A 206 11.14 19.33 25.05
CA GLN A 206 11.22 20.78 25.24
C GLN A 206 10.65 21.54 24.04
N THR A 207 11.09 21.20 22.82
CA THR A 207 10.63 21.89 21.61
C THR A 207 9.16 21.62 21.32
N LEU A 208 8.63 20.47 21.73
CA LEU A 208 7.21 20.16 21.63
C LEU A 208 6.35 21.10 22.48
N VAL A 209 6.72 21.35 23.74
CA VAL A 209 5.99 22.30 24.61
C VAL A 209 6.02 23.72 24.03
N GLU A 210 7.17 24.15 23.51
CA GLU A 210 7.30 25.46 22.85
C GLU A 210 6.46 25.55 21.56
N SER A 211 6.50 24.52 20.72
CA SER A 211 5.72 24.42 19.48
C SER A 211 4.22 24.52 19.79
N LEU A 212 3.75 23.83 20.83
CA LEU A 212 2.36 23.89 21.28
C LEU A 212 1.94 25.27 21.79
N ALA A 213 2.79 25.92 22.57
CA ALA A 213 2.56 27.28 23.03
C ALA A 213 2.45 28.27 21.85
N GLN A 214 3.31 28.13 20.83
CA GLN A 214 3.25 28.93 19.60
C GLN A 214 1.95 28.69 18.80
N LYS A 215 1.37 27.49 18.89
CA LYS A 215 0.05 27.17 18.30
C LYS A 215 -1.13 27.57 19.18
N GLY A 216 -0.89 28.16 20.34
CA GLY A 216 -1.94 28.66 21.25
C GLY A 216 -2.54 27.59 22.18
N LEU A 217 -1.83 26.48 22.40
CA LEU A 217 -2.17 25.49 23.41
C LEU A 217 -1.37 25.70 24.69
N GLU A 218 -2.02 25.50 25.83
CA GLU A 218 -1.35 25.45 27.14
C GLU A 218 -0.82 24.02 27.32
N ALA A 219 0.49 23.87 27.42
CA ALA A 219 1.15 22.59 27.65
C ALA A 219 2.19 22.71 28.77
N GLU A 220 2.30 21.68 29.61
CA GLU A 220 3.29 21.60 30.68
C GLU A 220 3.93 20.21 30.71
N THR A 221 5.22 20.16 31.01
CA THR A 221 5.92 18.90 31.28
C THR A 221 5.65 18.47 32.71
N ASP A 222 5.17 17.25 32.88
CA ASP A 222 4.98 16.60 34.18
C ASP A 222 5.69 15.24 34.18
N HIS A 223 6.85 15.19 34.83
CA HIS A 223 7.77 14.05 34.79
C HIS A 223 8.04 13.60 33.34
N ASP A 224 7.71 12.34 33.01
CA ASP A 224 7.93 11.73 31.70
C ASP A 224 6.72 11.91 30.76
N THR A 225 5.83 12.88 31.05
CA THR A 225 4.62 13.13 30.27
C THR A 225 4.43 14.61 29.96
N ILE A 226 3.78 14.91 28.84
CA ILE A 226 3.37 16.28 28.49
C ILE A 226 1.85 16.38 28.65
N ARG A 227 1.40 17.28 29.54
CA ARG A 227 -0.02 17.56 29.75
C ARG A 227 -0.44 18.71 28.84
N ILE A 228 -1.43 18.47 27.99
CA ILE A 228 -1.94 19.45 27.02
C ILE A 228 -3.38 19.78 27.38
N LYS A 229 -3.66 21.06 27.64
CA LYS A 229 -5.01 21.52 27.99
C LYS A 229 -5.81 21.85 26.73
N CYS A 230 -6.90 21.12 26.53
CA CYS A 230 -7.81 21.30 25.40
C CYS A 230 -9.26 20.99 25.82
N ASP A 231 -10.22 21.36 24.98
CA ASP A 231 -11.64 21.08 25.23
C ASP A 231 -12.05 19.70 24.69
N ALA A 232 -11.38 19.23 23.63
CA ALA A 232 -11.64 17.93 23.03
C ALA A 232 -10.38 17.35 22.36
N VAL A 233 -10.26 16.02 22.41
CA VAL A 233 -9.25 15.25 21.67
C VAL A 233 -9.94 14.37 20.65
N VAL A 234 -9.43 14.37 19.41
CA VAL A 234 -9.87 13.51 18.32
C VAL A 234 -8.70 12.62 17.90
N VAL A 235 -8.86 11.31 18.04
CA VAL A 235 -7.84 10.34 17.63
C VAL A 235 -8.16 9.85 16.22
N GLY A 236 -7.23 10.08 15.29
CA GLY A 236 -7.35 9.81 13.87
C GLY A 236 -7.92 11.00 13.08
N SER A 237 -7.27 11.33 11.97
CA SER A 237 -7.64 12.47 11.11
C SER A 237 -8.46 12.09 9.86
N GLY A 238 -8.97 10.84 9.82
CA GLY A 238 -9.77 10.28 8.72
C GLY A 238 -11.12 10.97 8.50
N SER A 239 -11.99 10.35 7.69
CA SER A 239 -13.30 10.92 7.34
C SER A 239 -14.21 11.19 8.55
N GLY A 240 -14.14 10.36 9.60
CA GLY A 240 -14.88 10.60 10.84
C GLY A 240 -14.23 11.70 11.68
N GLY A 241 -12.95 11.53 12.01
CA GLY A 241 -12.22 12.45 12.89
C GLY A 241 -12.08 13.86 12.33
N GLY A 242 -11.82 14.01 11.03
CA GLY A 242 -11.75 15.33 10.40
C GLY A 242 -13.09 16.07 10.43
N VAL A 243 -14.23 15.37 10.24
CA VAL A 243 -15.56 15.99 10.38
C VAL A 243 -15.80 16.40 11.82
N ALA A 244 -15.55 15.52 12.79
CA ALA A 244 -15.74 15.79 14.21
C ALA A 244 -14.90 17.00 14.67
N ALA A 245 -13.60 17.00 14.35
CA ALA A 245 -12.69 18.09 14.66
C ALA A 245 -13.17 19.42 14.07
N SER A 246 -13.60 19.41 12.80
CA SER A 246 -14.14 20.61 12.14
C SER A 246 -15.40 21.15 12.82
N VAL A 247 -16.32 20.26 13.21
CA VAL A 247 -17.58 20.67 13.86
C VAL A 247 -17.30 21.27 15.25
N LEU A 248 -16.46 20.63 16.05
CA LEU A 248 -16.09 21.10 17.39
C LEU A 248 -15.31 22.43 17.33
N ALA A 249 -14.36 22.55 16.40
CA ALA A 249 -13.60 23.79 16.21
C ALA A 249 -14.49 24.95 15.77
N LYS A 250 -15.47 24.71 14.89
CA LYS A 250 -16.48 25.72 14.51
C LYS A 250 -17.37 26.15 15.66
N ALA A 251 -17.57 25.30 16.66
CA ALA A 251 -18.26 25.64 17.91
C ALA A 251 -17.37 26.46 18.87
N GLY A 252 -16.12 26.75 18.50
CA GLY A 252 -15.20 27.59 19.28
C GLY A 252 -14.28 26.84 20.22
N MET A 253 -14.36 25.50 20.25
CA MET A 253 -13.56 24.63 21.12
C MET A 253 -12.09 24.56 20.66
N LYS A 254 -11.17 24.44 21.61
CA LYS A 254 -9.76 24.05 21.41
C LYS A 254 -9.69 22.54 21.18
N VAL A 255 -9.45 22.13 19.94
CA VAL A 255 -9.45 20.71 19.56
C VAL A 255 -8.04 20.25 19.25
N VAL A 256 -7.64 19.15 19.87
CA VAL A 256 -6.39 18.43 19.56
C VAL A 256 -6.73 17.24 18.67
N VAL A 257 -6.13 17.14 17.50
CA VAL A 257 -6.27 15.99 16.60
C VAL A 257 -4.97 15.21 16.60
N MET A 258 -5.00 13.92 16.96
CA MET A 258 -3.82 13.06 17.00
C MET A 258 -3.85 12.07 15.83
N GLU A 259 -2.79 12.05 15.04
CA GLU A 259 -2.60 11.17 13.90
C GLU A 259 -1.25 10.46 14.02
N LYS A 260 -1.22 9.14 13.79
CA LYS A 260 0.03 8.38 13.80
C LYS A 260 0.83 8.54 12.51
N GLY A 261 0.13 8.74 11.39
CA GLY A 261 0.75 8.85 10.08
C GLY A 261 1.30 10.25 9.78
N SER A 262 2.23 10.33 8.83
CA SER A 262 2.79 11.62 8.39
C SER A 262 1.81 12.44 7.55
N TYR A 263 2.05 13.76 7.45
CA TYR A 263 1.28 14.67 6.60
C TYR A 263 1.98 14.96 5.28
N TYR A 264 1.32 14.61 4.17
CA TYR A 264 1.79 14.85 2.81
C TYR A 264 0.98 15.93 2.10
N THR A 265 1.62 16.63 1.16
CA THR A 265 0.99 17.57 0.25
C THR A 265 1.00 17.00 -1.17
N PRO A 266 0.24 17.58 -2.13
CA PRO A 266 0.21 17.11 -3.51
C PRO A 266 1.60 16.88 -4.13
N SER A 267 2.56 17.77 -3.86
CA SER A 267 3.93 17.65 -4.35
C SER A 267 4.79 16.62 -3.62
N THR A 268 4.39 16.14 -2.44
CA THR A 268 5.17 15.19 -1.62
C THR A 268 4.52 13.81 -1.50
N TYR A 269 3.30 13.64 -2.01
CA TYR A 269 2.68 12.32 -2.11
C TYR A 269 3.53 11.39 -2.99
N PRO A 270 3.72 10.12 -2.57
CA PRO A 270 4.25 9.10 -3.46
C PRO A 270 3.36 8.92 -4.68
N SER A 271 3.95 8.83 -5.87
CA SER A 271 3.21 8.57 -7.11
C SER A 271 3.18 7.09 -7.50
N THR A 272 3.80 6.22 -6.70
CA THR A 272 4.08 4.83 -7.05
C THR A 272 3.72 3.87 -5.91
N GLU A 273 3.38 2.63 -6.27
CA GLU A 273 2.82 1.64 -5.35
C GLU A 273 3.71 1.32 -4.16
N GLY A 274 4.98 0.95 -4.38
CA GLY A 274 5.87 0.53 -3.27
C GLY A 274 6.03 1.61 -2.20
N PRO A 275 6.51 2.82 -2.55
CA PRO A 275 6.62 3.95 -1.64
C PRO A 275 5.26 4.41 -1.08
N GLY A 276 4.20 4.41 -1.90
CA GLY A 276 2.84 4.79 -1.49
C GLY A 276 2.27 3.87 -0.42
N MET A 277 2.34 2.57 -0.65
CA MET A 277 1.94 1.55 0.32
C MET A 277 2.74 1.71 1.62
N ASN A 278 4.07 1.82 1.53
CA ASN A 278 4.94 1.93 2.70
C ASN A 278 4.63 3.17 3.57
N LYS A 279 4.37 4.32 2.94
CA LYS A 279 4.24 5.61 3.65
C LYS A 279 2.82 5.94 4.08
N LEU A 280 1.81 5.47 3.36
CA LEU A 280 0.43 5.93 3.51
C LEU A 280 -0.52 4.88 4.09
N TYR A 281 -0.10 3.61 4.16
CA TYR A 281 -0.95 2.52 4.63
C TYR A 281 -0.42 1.93 5.92
N GLU A 282 -1.36 1.50 6.76
CA GLU A 282 -1.08 0.78 7.99
C GLU A 282 -0.33 -0.51 7.68
N ASN A 283 0.79 -0.72 8.38
CA ASN A 283 1.70 -1.83 8.15
C ASN A 283 2.02 -2.04 6.66
N GLY A 284 2.12 -0.94 5.90
CA GLY A 284 2.36 -0.97 4.46
C GLY A 284 1.32 -1.71 3.63
N GLY A 285 0.07 -1.78 4.12
CA GLY A 285 -1.06 -2.44 3.47
C GLY A 285 -1.24 -3.93 3.82
N ILE A 286 -0.39 -4.48 4.68
CA ILE A 286 -0.48 -5.89 5.12
C ILE A 286 -1.09 -5.92 6.52
N LEU A 287 -2.41 -5.77 6.61
CA LEU A 287 -3.13 -5.84 7.90
C LEU A 287 -4.17 -6.97 7.87
N PRO A 288 -3.73 -8.24 8.01
CA PRO A 288 -4.63 -9.38 8.05
C PRO A 288 -5.31 -9.52 9.43
N THR A 289 -6.45 -10.22 9.47
CA THR A 289 -6.97 -10.81 10.71
C THR A 289 -6.02 -11.89 11.22
N ILE A 290 -6.11 -12.23 12.51
CA ILE A 290 -5.23 -13.23 13.15
C ILE A 290 -5.32 -14.59 12.43
N ASP A 291 -6.50 -14.94 11.92
CA ASP A 291 -6.75 -16.16 11.14
C ASP A 291 -6.44 -16.03 9.64
N GLY A 292 -6.04 -14.85 9.17
CA GLY A 292 -5.69 -14.56 7.78
C GLY A 292 -6.85 -14.54 6.79
N ASN A 293 -8.10 -14.65 7.24
CA ASN A 293 -9.28 -14.73 6.36
C ASN A 293 -9.69 -13.39 5.75
N MET A 294 -9.28 -12.28 6.35
CA MET A 294 -9.57 -10.93 5.87
C MET A 294 -8.31 -10.09 5.89
N MET A 295 -8.13 -9.25 4.87
CA MET A 295 -7.05 -8.26 4.79
C MET A 295 -7.65 -6.87 4.71
N VAL A 296 -7.14 -5.97 5.55
CA VAL A 296 -7.61 -4.59 5.65
C VAL A 296 -6.59 -3.65 5.02
N LEU A 297 -7.05 -2.79 4.12
CA LEU A 297 -6.27 -1.66 3.62
C LEU A 297 -6.69 -0.40 4.37
N ALA A 298 -5.94 -0.04 5.41
CA ALA A 298 -6.19 1.15 6.21
C ALA A 298 -5.15 2.23 5.90
N GLY A 299 -5.59 3.47 5.68
CA GLY A 299 -4.69 4.61 5.53
C GLY A 299 -4.11 5.04 6.88
N ALA A 300 -2.79 5.22 6.94
CA ALA A 300 -2.02 5.70 8.09
C ALA A 300 -1.25 6.97 7.69
N THR A 301 -1.99 8.06 7.48
CA THR A 301 -1.50 9.38 7.07
C THR A 301 -2.53 10.43 7.47
N VAL A 302 -2.16 11.71 7.53
CA VAL A 302 -3.15 12.77 7.75
C VAL A 302 -4.24 12.72 6.66
N GLY A 303 -5.50 12.60 7.07
CA GLY A 303 -6.65 12.33 6.21
C GLY A 303 -7.07 10.85 6.16
N GLY A 304 -6.27 9.94 6.72
CA GLY A 304 -6.53 8.51 6.84
C GLY A 304 -6.96 7.85 5.52
N GLY A 305 -7.98 7.00 5.58
CA GLY A 305 -8.55 6.33 4.39
C GLY A 305 -9.00 7.29 3.27
N SER A 306 -9.38 8.54 3.59
CA SER A 306 -9.79 9.51 2.57
C SER A 306 -8.63 10.00 1.71
N ALA A 307 -7.40 9.97 2.23
CA ALA A 307 -6.19 10.32 1.50
C ALA A 307 -5.81 9.22 0.49
N VAL A 308 -6.13 7.95 0.77
CA VAL A 308 -5.70 6.78 -0.01
C VAL A 308 -6.82 6.04 -0.76
N ASN A 309 -8.08 6.48 -0.68
CA ASN A 309 -9.18 5.87 -1.44
C ASN A 309 -9.24 6.30 -2.92
N TRP A 310 -10.15 5.69 -3.69
CA TRP A 310 -10.38 5.97 -5.12
C TRP A 310 -11.44 7.06 -5.40
N SER A 311 -11.59 8.03 -4.49
CA SER A 311 -12.54 9.16 -4.62
C SER A 311 -14.04 8.81 -4.67
N ALA A 312 -14.40 7.53 -4.73
CA ALA A 312 -15.77 7.06 -4.84
C ALA A 312 -16.64 7.56 -3.69
N CYS A 313 -17.75 8.20 -4.04
CA CYS A 313 -18.74 8.76 -3.12
C CYS A 313 -20.09 8.11 -3.41
N ILE A 314 -20.60 7.35 -2.44
CA ILE A 314 -21.87 6.63 -2.57
C ILE A 314 -22.75 7.06 -1.41
N LYS A 315 -23.91 7.63 -1.70
CA LYS A 315 -24.93 7.90 -0.68
C LYS A 315 -25.47 6.57 -0.18
N THR A 316 -25.77 6.47 1.12
CA THR A 316 -26.37 5.26 1.69
C THR A 316 -27.67 4.93 0.93
N PRO A 317 -27.76 3.77 0.26
CA PRO A 317 -28.93 3.43 -0.53
C PRO A 317 -30.20 3.36 0.32
N LYS A 318 -31.36 3.69 -0.28
CA LYS A 318 -32.64 3.66 0.43
C LYS A 318 -32.94 2.30 1.05
N SER A 319 -32.64 1.21 0.34
CA SER A 319 -32.81 -0.15 0.86
C SER A 319 -31.96 -0.43 2.09
N VAL A 320 -30.72 0.08 2.12
CA VAL A 320 -29.80 -0.06 3.27
C VAL A 320 -30.27 0.79 4.45
N LEU A 321 -30.75 2.01 4.20
CA LEU A 321 -31.36 2.83 5.25
C LEU A 321 -32.59 2.16 5.86
N GLN A 322 -33.42 1.55 5.02
CA GLN A 322 -34.58 0.79 5.46
C GLN A 322 -34.16 -0.43 6.28
N GLU A 323 -33.22 -1.24 5.80
CA GLU A 323 -32.70 -2.40 6.54
C GLU A 323 -32.17 -1.97 7.93
N TRP A 324 -31.34 -0.94 7.98
CA TRP A 324 -30.73 -0.51 9.25
C TRP A 324 -31.75 0.07 10.23
N SER A 325 -32.74 0.81 9.74
CA SER A 325 -33.74 1.42 10.61
C SER A 325 -34.85 0.46 11.02
N GLU A 326 -35.40 -0.31 10.08
CA GLU A 326 -36.55 -1.18 10.27
C GLU A 326 -36.15 -2.58 10.74
N ASP A 327 -35.19 -3.23 10.10
CA ASP A 327 -34.83 -4.62 10.42
C ASP A 327 -33.86 -4.67 11.60
N ARG A 328 -32.83 -3.80 11.59
CA ARG A 328 -31.82 -3.72 12.66
C ARG A 328 -32.22 -2.81 13.82
N LYS A 329 -33.37 -2.13 13.72
CA LYS A 329 -33.94 -1.29 14.78
C LYS A 329 -32.98 -0.18 15.25
N ILE A 330 -32.26 0.46 14.32
CA ILE A 330 -31.39 1.61 14.61
C ILE A 330 -32.09 2.90 14.12
N PRO A 331 -32.83 3.63 14.99
CA PRO A 331 -33.76 4.67 14.55
C PRO A 331 -33.07 5.86 13.87
N LEU A 332 -31.79 6.11 14.18
CA LEU A 332 -30.99 7.18 13.59
C LEU A 332 -31.03 7.19 12.06
N TYR A 333 -31.05 6.02 11.41
CA TYR A 333 -31.02 5.95 9.95
C TYR A 333 -32.37 6.26 9.28
N ALA A 334 -33.46 6.33 10.04
CA ALA A 334 -34.76 6.79 9.55
C ALA A 334 -34.93 8.32 9.63
N THR A 335 -34.00 9.02 10.27
CA THR A 335 -34.19 10.42 10.62
C THR A 335 -33.85 11.36 9.45
N LYS A 336 -34.49 12.53 9.43
CA LYS A 336 -34.17 13.59 8.45
C LYS A 336 -32.79 14.17 8.71
N GLU A 337 -32.32 14.13 9.95
CA GLU A 337 -31.02 14.60 10.40
C GLU A 337 -29.89 13.79 9.75
N TYR A 338 -30.02 12.46 9.64
CA TYR A 338 -29.02 11.63 8.94
C TYR A 338 -28.91 11.99 7.46
N VAL A 339 -30.06 12.10 6.77
CA VAL A 339 -30.10 12.49 5.35
C VAL A 339 -29.52 13.88 5.16
N SER A 340 -29.89 14.84 6.01
CA SER A 340 -29.37 16.20 5.96
C SER A 340 -27.86 16.25 6.22
N ALA A 341 -27.33 15.43 7.13
CA ALA A 341 -25.90 15.34 7.39
C ALA A 341 -25.15 14.78 6.16
N MET A 342 -25.71 13.75 5.52
CA MET A 342 -25.16 13.19 4.28
C MET A 342 -25.10 14.23 3.15
N GLU A 343 -26.18 15.00 2.92
CA GLU A 343 -26.19 16.07 1.92
C GLU A 343 -25.19 17.20 2.23
N LEU A 344 -25.04 17.54 3.51
CA LEU A 344 -24.06 18.55 3.94
C LEU A 344 -22.64 18.10 3.64
N VAL A 345 -22.30 16.84 3.96
CA VAL A 345 -20.98 16.26 3.65
C VAL A 345 -20.78 16.16 2.13
N TRP A 346 -21.78 15.68 1.38
CA TRP A 346 -21.76 15.58 -0.08
C TRP A 346 -21.40 16.92 -0.74
N LYS A 347 -22.09 18.00 -0.32
CA LYS A 347 -21.80 19.35 -0.79
C LYS A 347 -20.42 19.83 -0.34
N ARG A 348 -20.03 19.54 0.91
CA ARG A 348 -18.77 20.02 1.49
C ARG A 348 -17.54 19.42 0.83
N ILE A 349 -17.55 18.13 0.52
CA ILE A 349 -16.45 17.46 -0.17
C ILE A 349 -16.49 17.70 -1.69
N GLY A 350 -17.50 18.44 -2.18
CA GLY A 350 -17.61 18.89 -3.56
C GLY A 350 -17.69 17.73 -4.55
N VAL A 351 -18.59 16.78 -4.29
CA VAL A 351 -18.82 15.61 -5.15
C VAL A 351 -19.29 16.03 -6.54
N THR A 352 -18.75 15.37 -7.56
CA THR A 352 -19.14 15.45 -8.96
C THR A 352 -19.67 14.09 -9.42
N GLU A 353 -20.73 14.09 -10.24
CA GLU A 353 -21.38 12.87 -10.75
C GLU A 353 -20.98 12.56 -12.20
N THR A 354 -20.25 13.48 -12.81
CA THR A 354 -19.81 13.48 -14.20
C THR A 354 -18.31 13.15 -14.30
N CYS A 355 -17.94 12.55 -15.42
CA CYS A 355 -16.57 12.20 -15.75
C CYS A 355 -16.33 12.51 -17.22
N GLU A 356 -15.39 13.40 -17.51
CA GLU A 356 -15.08 13.79 -18.88
C GLU A 356 -14.33 12.68 -19.63
N LEU A 357 -13.43 11.97 -18.94
CA LEU A 357 -12.59 10.92 -19.50
C LEU A 357 -12.78 9.59 -18.78
N GLU A 358 -13.48 8.65 -19.43
CA GLU A 358 -13.65 7.28 -18.98
C GLU A 358 -12.44 6.42 -19.39
N GLY A 359 -11.87 5.65 -18.46
CA GLY A 359 -10.78 4.71 -18.77
C GLY A 359 -11.25 3.59 -19.71
N PHE A 360 -10.38 3.13 -20.61
CA PHE A 360 -10.72 2.12 -21.63
C PHE A 360 -11.34 0.83 -21.04
N GLN A 361 -10.80 0.35 -19.92
CA GLN A 361 -11.33 -0.84 -19.23
C GLN A 361 -12.78 -0.66 -18.77
N ASN A 362 -13.13 0.53 -18.26
CA ASN A 362 -14.49 0.85 -17.85
C ASN A 362 -15.42 0.95 -19.06
N GLN A 363 -14.98 1.55 -20.18
CA GLN A 363 -15.75 1.61 -21.43
C GLN A 363 -16.12 0.21 -21.93
N VAL A 364 -15.15 -0.72 -21.92
CA VAL A 364 -15.37 -2.12 -22.33
C VAL A 364 -16.36 -2.81 -21.39
N LEU A 365 -16.22 -2.64 -20.08
CA LEU A 365 -17.12 -3.21 -19.09
C LEU A 365 -18.55 -2.67 -19.25
N ARG A 366 -18.70 -1.35 -19.36
CA ARG A 366 -19.99 -0.69 -19.56
C ARG A 366 -20.69 -1.21 -20.82
N LYS A 367 -19.97 -1.26 -21.95
CA LYS A 367 -20.51 -1.80 -23.21
C LYS A 367 -20.95 -3.27 -23.07
N GLY A 368 -20.17 -4.08 -22.33
CA GLY A 368 -20.53 -5.46 -22.01
C GLY A 368 -21.84 -5.56 -21.22
N CYS A 369 -21.99 -4.75 -20.16
CA CYS A 369 -23.20 -4.68 -19.35
C CYS A 369 -24.41 -4.21 -20.17
N GLU A 370 -24.26 -3.15 -20.97
CA GLU A 370 -25.30 -2.63 -21.85
C GLU A 370 -25.79 -3.70 -22.84
N ASN A 371 -24.89 -4.45 -23.47
CA ASN A 371 -25.23 -5.55 -24.37
C ASN A 371 -26.01 -6.70 -23.69
N LEU A 372 -25.81 -6.88 -22.38
CA LEU A 372 -26.50 -7.89 -21.57
C LEU A 372 -27.79 -7.35 -20.94
N GLY A 373 -28.14 -6.07 -21.15
CA GLY A 373 -29.29 -5.43 -20.51
C GLY A 373 -29.09 -5.19 -19.00
N ILE A 374 -27.84 -5.14 -18.53
CA ILE A 374 -27.50 -4.84 -17.12
C ILE A 374 -27.38 -3.32 -16.95
N ASN A 375 -28.05 -2.77 -15.94
CA ASN A 375 -27.98 -1.34 -15.63
C ASN A 375 -26.56 -0.91 -15.21
N VAL A 376 -26.11 0.22 -15.75
CA VAL A 376 -24.79 0.80 -15.43
C VAL A 376 -24.98 2.26 -15.03
N GLU A 377 -24.35 2.65 -13.93
CA GLU A 377 -24.37 4.02 -13.41
C GLU A 377 -22.95 4.52 -13.16
N ASN A 378 -22.75 5.83 -13.28
CA ASN A 378 -21.47 6.46 -12.95
C ASN A 378 -21.31 6.54 -11.43
N VAL A 379 -20.12 6.19 -10.93
CA VAL A 379 -19.76 6.38 -9.53
C VAL A 379 -19.36 7.84 -9.31
N ALA A 380 -20.09 8.55 -8.46
CA ALA A 380 -19.77 9.93 -8.11
C ALA A 380 -18.41 10.03 -7.39
N ARG A 381 -17.70 11.15 -7.55
CA ARG A 381 -16.33 11.35 -7.07
C ARG A 381 -16.16 12.67 -6.34
N ASN A 382 -15.39 12.72 -5.26
CA ASN A 382 -14.96 13.97 -4.61
C ASN A 382 -13.75 14.61 -5.30
N SER A 383 -13.77 14.72 -6.63
CA SER A 383 -12.73 15.38 -7.45
C SER A 383 -13.40 16.20 -8.55
N SER A 384 -12.63 16.98 -9.31
CA SER A 384 -13.15 17.62 -10.53
C SER A 384 -13.50 16.58 -11.61
N GLU A 385 -14.32 17.00 -12.57
CA GLU A 385 -14.77 16.16 -13.69
C GLU A 385 -13.60 15.66 -14.56
N ARG A 386 -12.55 16.49 -14.67
CA ARG A 386 -11.31 16.25 -15.43
C ARG A 386 -10.25 15.45 -14.69
N HIS A 387 -10.49 15.06 -13.45
CA HIS A 387 -9.47 14.39 -12.66
C HIS A 387 -9.07 13.04 -13.27
N TYR A 388 -7.79 12.92 -13.61
CA TYR A 388 -7.20 11.71 -14.16
C TYR A 388 -5.71 11.64 -13.77
N CYS A 389 -5.36 10.99 -12.65
CA CYS A 389 -3.98 10.91 -12.16
C CYS A 389 -3.41 9.48 -12.07
N GLY A 390 -4.26 8.45 -12.11
CA GLY A 390 -3.87 7.03 -12.02
C GLY A 390 -3.33 6.58 -10.65
N SER A 391 -3.13 7.51 -9.70
CA SER A 391 -2.42 7.28 -8.43
C SER A 391 -3.27 7.60 -7.18
N CYS A 392 -4.59 7.76 -7.30
CA CYS A 392 -5.46 8.14 -6.17
C CYS A 392 -5.31 7.25 -4.93
N GLY A 393 -4.97 5.96 -5.14
CA GLY A 393 -4.66 4.98 -4.11
C GLY A 393 -3.41 5.31 -3.27
N TYR A 394 -2.50 6.12 -3.80
CA TYR A 394 -1.24 6.49 -3.17
C TYR A 394 -1.17 8.00 -2.87
N GLY A 395 -2.33 8.63 -2.72
CA GLY A 395 -2.44 10.07 -2.55
C GLY A 395 -2.58 10.81 -3.88
N CYS A 396 -3.33 11.91 -3.86
CA CYS A 396 -3.61 12.68 -5.07
C CYS A 396 -2.51 13.73 -5.30
N SER A 397 -1.55 13.42 -6.18
CA SER A 397 -0.44 14.33 -6.51
C SER A 397 -0.87 15.62 -7.23
N GLN A 398 -1.98 15.56 -7.97
CA GLN A 398 -2.61 16.74 -8.56
C GLN A 398 -3.30 17.60 -7.50
N GLY A 399 -3.66 17.02 -6.36
CA GLY A 399 -4.37 17.71 -5.29
C GLY A 399 -5.85 17.98 -5.56
N ASP A 400 -6.41 17.41 -6.62
CA ASP A 400 -7.80 17.65 -6.99
C ASP A 400 -8.80 16.81 -6.17
N LYS A 401 -8.37 15.66 -5.66
CA LYS A 401 -9.16 14.85 -4.72
C LYS A 401 -9.35 15.58 -3.40
N LYS A 402 -10.61 15.73 -3.00
CA LYS A 402 -11.07 16.50 -1.83
C LYS A 402 -11.22 15.60 -0.60
N GLY A 403 -10.09 15.10 -0.10
CA GLY A 403 -10.02 14.33 1.14
C GLY A 403 -10.21 15.16 2.40
N SER A 404 -10.20 14.48 3.56
CA SER A 404 -10.32 15.09 4.90
C SER A 404 -9.17 16.05 5.19
N ASP A 405 -7.97 15.70 4.71
CA ASP A 405 -6.74 16.49 4.72
C ASP A 405 -6.90 17.87 4.08
N ARG A 406 -7.82 18.03 3.11
CA ARG A 406 -8.02 19.30 2.38
C ARG A 406 -9.33 20.02 2.66
N THR A 407 -10.42 19.30 2.93
CA THR A 407 -11.77 19.91 2.99
C THR A 407 -12.29 20.15 4.39
N LEU A 408 -11.84 19.33 5.34
CA LEU A 408 -12.37 19.30 6.69
C LEU A 408 -11.44 20.01 7.67
N ALA A 409 -10.13 19.96 7.43
CA ALA A 409 -9.12 20.50 8.33
C ALA A 409 -8.59 21.92 7.97
N CYS A 410 -8.89 22.45 6.78
CA CYS A 410 -8.09 23.54 6.18
C CYS A 410 -8.72 24.96 6.11
N ARG A 411 -9.92 25.25 6.65
CA ARG A 411 -10.47 26.61 6.44
C ARG A 411 -10.02 27.59 7.54
N ARG A 412 -9.60 28.79 7.12
CA ARG A 412 -9.12 29.95 7.94
C ARG A 412 -9.93 30.32 9.21
N ARG A 413 -11.16 29.84 9.39
CA ARG A 413 -11.96 30.01 10.62
C ARG A 413 -11.84 28.85 11.62
N GLU A 414 -11.14 27.77 11.25
CA GLU A 414 -10.86 26.57 12.05
C GLU A 414 -9.46 26.65 12.71
N SER A 415 -8.87 27.85 12.79
CA SER A 415 -7.52 28.13 13.32
C SER A 415 -7.34 27.89 14.83
N ARG A 416 -8.20 27.08 15.45
CA ARG A 416 -8.13 26.67 16.86
C ARG A 416 -7.93 25.16 17.02
N SER A 417 -7.86 24.42 15.92
CA SER A 417 -7.46 23.01 15.94
C SER A 417 -5.95 22.90 15.78
N CYS A 418 -5.31 22.19 16.71
CA CYS A 418 -3.92 21.76 16.54
C CYS A 418 -3.90 20.28 16.15
N TYR A 419 -3.15 19.99 15.09
CA TYR A 419 -2.96 18.65 14.54
C TYR A 419 -1.59 18.15 14.96
N PHE A 420 -1.56 16.99 15.59
CA PHE A 420 -0.36 16.25 15.94
C PHE A 420 -0.24 15.11 14.95
N ASN A 421 0.92 14.99 14.33
CA ASN A 421 1.22 13.86 13.46
C ASN A 421 2.46 13.11 13.98
N GLY A 422 2.51 11.79 13.75
CA GLY A 422 3.64 10.96 14.15
C GLY A 422 3.65 10.51 15.61
N VAL A 423 2.46 10.41 16.24
CA VAL A 423 2.30 9.95 17.63
C VAL A 423 2.11 8.44 17.72
#